data_AF-A0A7X9STK2-F1
#
_entry.id   AF-A0A7X9STK2-F1
#
_cell.length_a   1.000
_cell.length_b   1.000
_cell.length_c   1.000
_cell.angle_alpha   90.00
_cell.angle_beta   90.00
_cell.angle_gamma   90.00
#
_symmetry.space_group_name_H-M   'P 1'
#
loop_
_entity.id
_entity.type
_entity.pdbx_description
1 polymer ?
#
loop_
_entity_poly.entity_id
_entity_poly.type
_entity_poly.pdbx_seq_one_letter_code
_entity_poly.pdbx_strand_id
1 'polypeptide(L)'
;MLKLSKSIHSTSLFFRVASVVLISVILVSISIGIITIKISKDTLADTFSKSNYKVLTQISNELNTFNDNTINIMNAIDYIPDFQRYLSEKDLTPQQNYRTLYNMFTGFHKMIPDKDLYDITVLAVGINGNTYVASDYDRLI
;
A
#
# COMPACT_ATOMS: atom_id res chain seq x y z
N MET A 1 56.84 -2.26 15.48
CA MET A 1 58.18 -1.74 15.09
C MET A 1 58.08 -1.10 13.71
N LEU A 2 57.72 0.19 13.64
CA LEU A 2 57.69 0.98 12.40
C LEU A 2 58.78 2.04 12.51
N LYS A 3 59.98 1.71 12.03
CA LYS A 3 61.09 2.66 11.89
C LYS A 3 60.79 3.57 10.70
N LEU A 4 59.99 4.60 10.90
CA LEU A 4 59.74 5.67 9.91
C LEU A 4 60.63 6.90 10.16
N SER A 5 61.76 6.72 10.84
CA SER A 5 62.66 7.83 11.19
C SER A 5 64.09 7.43 10.88
N LYS A 6 64.46 7.52 9.60
CA LYS A 6 65.79 7.97 9.20
C LYS A 6 65.82 8.22 7.70
N SER A 7 66.38 9.37 7.33
CA SER A 7 66.73 9.80 5.97
C SER A 7 65.68 10.61 5.21
N ILE A 8 65.32 11.78 5.74
CA ILE A 8 64.96 12.93 4.89
C ILE A 8 65.73 14.14 5.39
N HIS A 9 67.05 14.09 5.22
CA HIS A 9 67.86 15.29 5.33
C HIS A 9 68.45 15.59 3.96
N SER A 10 67.61 16.18 3.11
CA SER A 10 68.10 16.93 1.96
C SER A 10 67.33 18.24 1.89
N THR A 11 68.03 19.31 2.21
CA THR A 11 67.58 20.69 2.15
C THR A 11 67.15 21.03 0.72
N SER A 12 65.84 21.01 0.47
CA SER A 12 65.24 21.60 -0.73
C SER A 12 63.82 22.01 -0.38
N LEU A 13 63.48 23.28 -0.60
CA LEU A 13 62.14 23.86 -0.44
C LEU A 13 61.03 22.95 -0.99
N PHE A 14 61.36 22.17 -2.02
CA PHE A 14 60.49 21.17 -2.64
C PHE A 14 59.89 20.16 -1.65
N PHE A 15 60.69 19.54 -0.77
CA PHE A 15 60.18 18.51 0.15
C PHE A 15 59.21 19.11 1.18
N ARG A 16 59.49 20.33 1.65
CA ARG A 16 58.61 21.06 2.58
C ARG A 16 57.27 21.37 1.92
N VAL A 17 57.29 21.92 0.70
CA VAL A 17 56.06 22.22 -0.06
C VAL A 17 55.28 20.93 -0.37
N ALA A 18 55.94 19.87 -0.83
CA ALA A 18 55.30 18.59 -1.11
C ALA A 18 54.61 17.99 0.13
N SER A 19 55.26 18.07 1.30
CA SER A 19 54.68 17.57 2.55
C SER A 19 53.44 18.36 2.99
N VAL A 20 53.47 19.69 2.87
CA VAL A 20 52.32 20.55 3.21
C VAL A 20 51.15 20.24 2.27
N VAL A 21 51.40 20.15 0.96
CA VAL A 21 50.37 19.81 -0.02
C VAL A 21 49.77 18.43 0.25
N LEU A 22 50.59 17.42 0.54
CA LEU A 22 50.13 16.07 0.84
C LEU A 22 49.21 16.06 2.07
N ILE A 23 49.61 16.74 3.15
CA ILE A 23 48.80 16.85 4.37
C ILE A 23 47.49 17.57 4.08
N SER A 24 47.52 18.68 3.32
CA SER A 24 46.31 19.42 2.94
C SER A 24 45.34 18.56 2.13
N VAL A 25 45.82 17.79 1.16
CA VAL A 25 44.97 16.90 0.34
C VAL A 25 44.32 15.82 1.21
N ILE A 26 45.09 15.20 2.12
CA ILE A 26 44.56 14.21 3.06
C ILE A 26 43.48 14.83 3.95
N LEU A 27 43.73 16.03 4.49
CA LEU A 27 42.79 16.72 5.36
C LEU A 27 41.48 17.03 4.63
N VAL A 28 41.57 17.59 3.42
CA VAL A 28 40.42 17.90 2.58
C VAL A 28 39.63 16.64 2.23
N SER A 29 40.30 15.54 1.88
CA SER A 29 39.64 14.26 1.58
C SER A 29 38.86 13.74 2.78
N ILE A 30 39.43 13.81 3.99
CA ILE A 30 38.75 13.38 5.22
C ILE A 30 37.54 14.29 5.48
N SER A 31 37.70 15.61 5.35
CA SER A 31 36.60 16.58 5.54
C SER A 31 35.43 16.31 4.59
N ILE A 32 35.72 16.11 3.30
CA ILE A 32 34.68 15.80 2.30
C ILE A 32 33.98 14.48 2.65
N GLY A 33 34.73 13.45 3.07
CA GLY A 33 34.16 12.18 3.51
C GLY A 33 33.19 12.33 4.67
N ILE A 34 33.57 13.08 5.72
CA ILE A 34 32.72 13.32 6.88
C ILE A 34 31.43 14.07 6.48
N ILE A 35 31.55 15.13 5.68
CA ILE A 35 30.40 15.90 5.19
C ILE A 35 29.46 15.00 4.39
N THR A 36 30.01 14.21 3.47
CA THR A 36 29.24 13.29 2.62
C THR A 36 28.50 12.24 3.45
N ILE A 37 29.14 11.65 4.45
CA ILE A 37 28.51 10.68 5.35
C ILE A 37 27.36 11.33 6.11
N LYS A 38 27.53 12.57 6.61
CA LYS A 38 26.47 13.28 7.34
C LYS A 38 25.26 13.55 6.44
N ILE A 39 25.49 14.16 5.28
CA ILE A 39 24.42 14.46 4.31
C ILE A 39 23.73 13.16 3.84
N SER A 40 24.50 12.10 3.59
CA SER A 40 23.95 10.82 3.16
C SER A 40 23.06 10.19 4.24
N LYS A 41 23.48 10.22 5.51
CA LYS A 41 22.67 9.71 6.62
C LYS A 41 21.36 10.47 6.74
N ASP A 42 21.40 11.79 6.68
CA ASP A 42 20.20 12.63 6.79
C ASP A 42 19.25 12.37 5.61
N THR A 43 19.79 12.28 4.39
CA THR A 43 19.00 12.00 3.17
C THR A 43 18.40 10.60 3.19
N LEU A 44 19.17 9.58 3.62
CA LEU A 44 18.69 8.21 3.74
C LEU A 44 17.59 8.09 4.79
N ALA A 45 17.77 8.72 5.96
CA ALA A 45 16.77 8.73 7.02
C ALA A 45 15.48 9.44 6.59
N ASP A 46 15.60 10.61 5.95
CA ASP A 46 14.45 11.37 5.43
C ASP A 46 13.72 10.59 4.32
N THR A 47 14.46 10.01 3.37
CA THR A 47 13.88 9.21 2.28
C THR A 47 13.20 7.96 2.83
N PHE A 48 13.83 7.26 3.78
CA PHE A 48 13.24 6.09 4.41
C PHE A 48 11.96 6.44 5.17
N SER A 49 11.98 7.52 5.94
CA SER A 49 10.81 8.03 6.68
C SER A 49 9.67 8.41 5.73
N LYS A 50 9.96 9.18 4.66
CA LYS A 50 8.97 9.60 3.64
C LYS A 50 8.38 8.41 2.90
N SER A 51 9.21 7.44 2.50
CA SER A 51 8.76 6.23 1.84
C SER A 51 7.85 5.41 2.75
N ASN A 52 8.23 5.21 4.01
CA ASN A 52 7.41 4.48 4.97
C ASN A 52 6.09 5.18 5.26
N TYR A 53 6.13 6.50 5.47
CA TYR A 53 4.92 7.30 5.63
C TYR A 53 4.00 7.13 4.43
N LYS A 54 4.53 7.25 3.21
CA LYS A 54 3.76 7.07 1.98
C LYS A 54 3.14 5.67 1.88
N VAL A 55 3.91 4.62 2.14
CA VAL A 55 3.42 3.23 2.10
C VAL A 55 2.34 3.00 3.15
N LEU A 56 2.56 3.44 4.39
CA LEU A 56 1.58 3.29 5.47
C LEU A 56 0.30 4.08 5.19
N THR A 57 0.41 5.31 4.66
CA THR A 57 -0.75 6.10 4.24
C THR A 57 -1.51 5.42 3.11
N GLN A 58 -0.81 4.84 2.13
CA GLN A 58 -1.44 4.07 1.06
C GLN A 58 -2.20 2.87 1.64
N ILE A 59 -1.56 2.05 2.47
CA ILE A 59 -2.22 0.92 3.14
C ILE A 59 -3.45 1.38 3.93
N SER A 60 -3.35 2.47 4.70
CA SER A 60 -4.49 2.99 5.46
C SER A 60 -5.63 3.45 4.55
N ASN A 61 -5.35 4.09 3.43
CA ASN A 61 -6.37 4.53 2.49
C ASN A 61 -7.06 3.36 1.79
N GLU A 62 -6.30 2.32 1.42
CA GLU A 62 -6.84 1.09 0.85
C GLU A 62 -7.73 0.37 1.86
N LEU A 63 -7.31 0.25 3.13
CA LEU A 63 -8.14 -0.35 4.19
C LEU A 63 -9.43 0.44 4.46
N ASN A 64 -9.35 1.77 4.47
CA ASN A 64 -10.54 2.61 4.61
C ASN A 64 -11.49 2.42 3.42
N THR A 65 -10.96 2.39 2.20
CA THR A 65 -11.76 2.16 0.98
C THR A 65 -12.41 0.78 1.00
N PHE A 66 -11.67 -0.26 1.39
CA PHE A 66 -12.21 -1.61 1.55
C PHE A 66 -13.34 -1.66 2.59
N ASN A 67 -13.16 -0.98 3.73
CA ASN A 67 -14.18 -0.87 4.77
C ASN A 67 -15.43 -0.13 4.27
N ASP A 68 -15.26 0.99 3.58
CA ASP A 68 -16.37 1.78 3.01
C ASP A 68 -17.14 0.96 1.98
N ASN A 69 -16.44 0.23 1.09
CA ASN A 69 -17.05 -0.68 0.12
C ASN A 69 -17.85 -1.80 0.83
N THR A 70 -17.28 -2.38 1.89
CA THR A 70 -17.96 -3.42 2.70
C THR A 70 -19.24 -2.87 3.32
N ILE A 71 -19.20 -1.69 3.94
CA ILE A 71 -20.37 -1.04 4.53
C ILE A 71 -21.42 -0.74 3.46
N ASN A 72 -21.02 -0.23 2.29
CA ASN A 72 -21.92 0.05 1.19
C ASN A 72 -22.63 -1.22 0.71
N ILE A 73 -21.90 -2.32 0.53
CA ILE A 73 -22.46 -3.63 0.15
C ILE A 73 -23.47 -4.11 1.20
N MET A 74 -23.12 -4.04 2.49
CA MET A 74 -24.03 -4.43 3.58
C MET A 74 -25.30 -3.58 3.57
N ASN A 75 -25.16 -2.26 3.38
CA ASN A 75 -26.28 -1.35 3.26
C ASN A 75 -27.17 -1.67 2.05
N ALA A 76 -26.59 -2.02 0.90
CA ALA A 76 -27.37 -2.41 -0.27
C ALA A 76 -28.19 -3.69 -0.02
N ILE A 77 -27.61 -4.68 0.67
CA ILE A 77 -28.32 -5.90 1.07
C ILE A 77 -29.46 -5.57 2.04
N ASP A 78 -29.24 -4.67 3.00
CA ASP A 78 -30.25 -4.25 3.98
C ASP A 78 -31.37 -3.41 3.35
N TYR A 79 -31.04 -2.50 2.43
CA TYR A 79 -32.01 -1.60 1.81
C TYR A 79 -32.89 -2.25 0.74
N ILE A 80 -32.45 -3.36 0.13
CA ILE A 80 -33.22 -4.06 -0.91
C ILE A 80 -34.12 -5.13 -0.24
N PRO A 81 -35.44 -4.92 -0.12
CA PRO A 81 -36.31 -5.80 0.66
C PRO A 81 -36.39 -7.24 0.12
N ASP A 82 -36.14 -7.40 -1.18
CA ASP A 82 -36.14 -8.69 -1.85
C ASP A 82 -35.02 -9.62 -1.34
N PHE A 83 -33.91 -9.09 -0.79
CA PHE A 83 -32.90 -9.92 -0.12
C PHE A 83 -33.47 -10.60 1.12
N GLN A 84 -34.10 -9.84 2.02
CA GLN A 84 -34.73 -10.39 3.21
C GLN A 84 -35.76 -11.47 2.85
N ARG A 85 -36.58 -11.18 1.84
CA ARG A 85 -37.60 -12.11 1.34
C ARG A 85 -36.98 -13.41 0.84
N TYR A 86 -35.99 -13.32 -0.04
CA TYR A 86 -35.32 -14.47 -0.64
C TYR A 86 -34.55 -15.33 0.37
N LEU A 87 -33.96 -14.71 1.39
CA LEU A 87 -33.12 -15.36 2.41
C LEU A 87 -33.90 -15.90 3.62
N SER A 88 -35.20 -15.56 3.75
CA SER A 88 -36.02 -15.94 4.91
C SER A 88 -37.25 -16.77 4.55
N GLU A 89 -37.92 -16.50 3.42
CA GLU A 89 -39.16 -17.19 3.05
C GLU A 89 -38.86 -18.55 2.39
N LYS A 90 -39.61 -19.60 2.73
CA LYS A 90 -39.44 -20.96 2.14
C LYS A 90 -40.38 -21.27 0.97
N ASP A 91 -41.54 -20.61 0.92
CA ASP A 91 -42.64 -20.99 0.01
C ASP A 91 -42.97 -19.86 -0.98
N LEU A 92 -41.97 -19.44 -1.77
CA LEU A 92 -42.18 -18.49 -2.86
C LEU A 92 -42.75 -19.21 -4.08
N THR A 93 -43.83 -18.66 -4.66
CA THR A 93 -44.29 -19.13 -5.98
C THR A 93 -43.21 -18.89 -7.04
N PRO A 94 -43.13 -19.69 -8.13
CA PRO A 94 -42.11 -19.51 -9.17
C PRO A 94 -42.04 -18.08 -9.73
N GLN A 95 -43.20 -17.44 -9.90
CA GLN A 95 -43.29 -16.06 -10.41
C GLN A 95 -42.77 -15.04 -9.40
N GLN A 96 -43.04 -15.23 -8.11
CA GLN A 96 -42.51 -14.38 -7.04
C GLN A 96 -41.00 -14.55 -6.91
N ASN A 97 -40.51 -15.79 -6.94
CA ASN A 97 -39.08 -16.08 -6.85
C ASN A 97 -38.30 -15.42 -7.99
N TYR A 98 -38.77 -15.55 -9.23
CA TYR A 98 -38.14 -14.89 -10.38
C TYR A 98 -38.08 -13.36 -10.21
N ARG A 99 -39.20 -12.75 -9.80
CA ARG A 99 -39.28 -11.29 -9.60
C ARG A 99 -38.33 -10.83 -8.49
N THR A 100 -38.27 -11.56 -7.37
CA THR A 100 -37.39 -11.27 -6.24
C THR A 100 -35.92 -11.37 -6.63
N LEU A 101 -35.51 -12.44 -7.33
CA LEU A 101 -34.15 -12.58 -7.84
C LEU A 101 -33.77 -11.47 -8.82
N TYR A 102 -34.66 -11.12 -9.75
CA TYR A 102 -34.43 -10.04 -10.71
C TYR A 102 -34.27 -8.68 -10.01
N ASN A 103 -35.12 -8.40 -9.01
CA ASN A 103 -35.04 -7.17 -8.23
C ASN A 103 -33.77 -7.10 -7.38
N MET A 104 -33.34 -8.22 -6.77
CA MET A 104 -32.06 -8.29 -6.05
C MET A 104 -30.90 -7.98 -6.97
N PHE A 105 -30.81 -8.69 -8.11
CA PHE A 105 -29.73 -8.50 -9.06
C PHE A 105 -29.68 -7.06 -9.60
N THR A 106 -30.81 -6.53 -10.06
CA THR A 106 -30.86 -5.18 -10.64
C THR A 106 -30.75 -4.07 -9.59
N GLY A 107 -31.27 -4.28 -8.38
CA GLY A 107 -31.16 -3.33 -7.28
C GLY A 107 -29.72 -3.25 -6.76
N PHE A 108 -29.08 -4.40 -6.62
CA PHE A 108 -27.71 -4.49 -6.11
C PHE A 108 -26.72 -3.79 -7.04
N HIS A 109 -26.76 -4.06 -8.35
CA HIS A 109 -25.92 -3.40 -9.34
C HIS A 109 -26.24 -1.91 -9.57
N LYS A 110 -27.42 -1.44 -9.13
CA LYS A 110 -27.74 0.00 -9.15
C LYS A 110 -27.15 0.75 -7.95
N MET A 111 -27.05 0.09 -6.80
CA MET A 111 -26.51 0.69 -5.57
C MET A 111 -25.00 0.53 -5.46
N ILE A 112 -24.45 -0.61 -5.91
CA ILE A 112 -23.04 -0.94 -5.80
C ILE A 112 -22.39 -0.85 -7.19
N PRO A 113 -21.45 0.10 -7.39
CA PRO A 113 -20.62 0.13 -8.57
C PRO A 113 -19.79 -1.15 -8.70
N ASP A 114 -19.62 -1.67 -9.92
CA ASP A 114 -18.82 -2.88 -10.17
C ASP A 114 -17.39 -2.76 -9.63
N LYS A 115 -16.82 -1.55 -9.69
CA LYS A 115 -15.48 -1.28 -9.18
C LYS A 115 -15.32 -1.55 -7.67
N ASP A 116 -16.40 -1.49 -6.91
CA ASP A 116 -16.38 -1.72 -5.46
C ASP A 116 -16.43 -3.24 -5.15
N LEU A 117 -16.65 -4.09 -6.16
CA LEU A 117 -16.66 -5.56 -6.10
C LEU A 117 -15.39 -6.22 -6.65
N TYR A 118 -14.44 -5.48 -7.24
CA TYR A 118 -13.24 -6.06 -7.89
C TYR A 118 -12.46 -7.00 -6.95
N ASP A 119 -12.29 -6.60 -5.69
CA ASP A 119 -11.54 -7.35 -4.69
C ASP A 119 -12.46 -8.01 -3.63
N ILE A 120 -13.79 -7.97 -3.84
CA ILE A 120 -14.78 -8.43 -2.86
C ILE A 120 -15.77 -9.40 -3.53
N THR A 121 -15.80 -10.65 -3.05
CA THR A 121 -16.87 -11.59 -3.36
C THR A 121 -17.86 -11.64 -2.22
N VAL A 122 -19.13 -11.38 -2.53
CA VAL A 122 -20.22 -11.35 -1.56
C VAL A 122 -20.94 -12.69 -1.58
N LEU A 123 -21.05 -13.34 -0.43
CA LEU A 123 -21.87 -14.53 -0.21
C LEU A 123 -22.88 -14.24 0.90
N ALA A 124 -24.16 -14.19 0.55
CA ALA A 124 -25.25 -14.10 1.51
C ALA A 124 -25.93 -15.46 1.66
N VAL A 125 -26.08 -15.93 2.89
CA VAL A 125 -26.70 -17.22 3.22
C VAL A 125 -27.94 -16.98 4.07
N GLY A 126 -29.07 -17.46 3.58
CA GLY A 126 -30.36 -17.32 4.23
C GLY A 126 -30.60 -18.40 5.27
N ILE A 127 -31.43 -18.08 6.26
CA ILE A 127 -31.90 -19.04 7.28
C ILE A 127 -32.78 -20.15 6.67
N ASN A 128 -33.30 -19.91 5.46
CA ASN A 128 -34.03 -20.90 4.67
C ASN A 128 -33.12 -21.84 3.86
N GLY A 129 -31.80 -21.60 3.84
CA GLY A 129 -30.82 -22.36 3.05
C GLY A 129 -30.57 -21.80 1.65
N ASN A 130 -31.27 -20.75 1.22
CA ASN A 130 -31.00 -20.07 -0.05
C ASN A 130 -29.71 -19.26 0.05
N THR A 131 -29.00 -19.14 -1.07
CA THR A 131 -27.75 -18.39 -1.14
C THR A 131 -27.75 -17.42 -2.30
N TYR A 132 -27.18 -16.25 -2.08
CA TYR A 132 -26.88 -15.28 -3.12
C TYR A 132 -25.39 -15.04 -3.19
N VAL A 133 -24.85 -15.01 -4.41
CA VAL A 133 -23.45 -14.69 -4.69
C VAL A 133 -23.43 -13.46 -5.59
N ALA A 134 -22.55 -12.52 -5.28
CA ALA A 134 -22.18 -11.45 -6.19
C ALA A 134 -20.66 -11.34 -6.25
N SER A 135 -20.14 -11.40 -7.47
CA SER A 135 -18.73 -11.18 -7.79
C SER A 135 -18.63 -10.36 -9.07
N ASP A 136 -17.52 -9.67 -9.28
CA ASP A 136 -17.21 -9.01 -10.56
C ASP A 136 -17.28 -9.99 -11.76
N TYR A 137 -17.05 -11.28 -11.51
CA TYR A 137 -17.11 -12.34 -12.52
C TYR A 137 -18.54 -12.80 -12.90
N ASP A 138 -19.60 -12.39 -12.19
CA ASP A 138 -20.99 -12.82 -12.46
C ASP A 138 -21.58 -12.25 -13.76
N ARG A 139 -20.81 -11.47 -14.53
CA ARG A 139 -21.21 -10.93 -15.85
C ARG A 139 -20.88 -11.83 -17.04
N LEU A 140 -20.33 -13.02 -16.82
CA LEU A 140 -19.95 -13.96 -17.89
C LEU A 140 -20.97 -15.08 -18.15
N ILE A 141 -22.18 -14.99 -17.58
CA ILE A 141 -23.26 -15.98 -17.77
C ILE A 141 -24.51 -15.31 -18.35
#